data_AF-A0A517MP49-F1
#
_entry.id   AF-A0A517MP49-F1
#
_cell.length_a   1.000
_cell.length_b   1.000
_cell.length_c   1.000
_cell.angle_alpha   90.00
_cell.angle_beta   90.00
_cell.angle_gamma   90.00
#
_symmetry.space_group_name_H-M   'P 1'
#
loop_
_entity.id
_entity.type
_entity.pdbx_description
1 polymer ?
#
loop_
_entity_poly.entity_id
_entity_poly.type
_entity_poly.pdbx_seq_one_letter_code
_entity_poly.pdbx_strand_id
1 'polypeptide(L)'
;MSKFYIVCGSHSLVITAPSADQAALRLIDEVLAPHIWIYDDPDLSNQDRLDHLTLEALLHMEPEVMVSQRGLGRDEAGRFEVPNMIRDWHRLMTGVSRLFVAAGLAPRRVLPAGMDAGGSDQDEMGPKSLK
;
A
#
# COMPACT_ATOMS: atom_id res chain seq x y z
N MET A 1 -23.73 -11.40 -7.80
CA MET A 1 -22.26 -11.37 -7.81
C MET A 1 -21.74 -12.75 -7.47
N SER A 2 -20.58 -13.14 -8.00
CA SER A 2 -20.04 -14.49 -7.84
C SER A 2 -19.11 -14.57 -6.63
N LYS A 3 -19.08 -15.74 -6.00
CA LYS A 3 -18.11 -16.06 -4.93
C LYS A 3 -16.79 -16.48 -5.58
N PHE A 4 -15.67 -15.97 -5.07
CA PHE A 4 -14.33 -16.30 -5.50
C PHE A 4 -13.47 -16.76 -4.32
N TYR A 5 -12.57 -17.69 -4.61
CA TYR A 5 -11.53 -18.21 -3.74
C TYR A 5 -10.20 -17.80 -4.37
N ILE A 6 -9.38 -17.10 -3.60
CA ILE A 6 -8.16 -16.45 -4.08
C ILE A 6 -7.00 -16.98 -3.25
N VAL A 7 -5.88 -17.30 -3.90
CA VAL A 7 -4.66 -17.75 -3.23
C VAL A 7 -3.44 -17.08 -3.87
N CYS A 8 -2.49 -16.65 -3.05
CA CYS A 8 -1.16 -16.19 -3.45
C CYS A 8 -0.18 -16.57 -2.34
N GLY A 9 0.58 -17.66 -2.53
CA GLY A 9 1.47 -18.19 -1.49
C GLY A 9 0.72 -18.54 -0.20
N SER A 10 1.12 -17.90 0.91
CA SER A 10 0.49 -18.04 2.22
C SER A 10 -0.79 -17.21 2.38
N HIS A 11 -1.08 -16.29 1.46
CA HIS A 11 -2.28 -15.47 1.48
C HIS A 11 -3.45 -16.20 0.83
N SER A 12 -4.61 -16.17 1.49
CA SER A 12 -5.85 -16.68 0.91
C SER A 12 -7.04 -15.83 1.34
N LEU A 13 -7.99 -15.67 0.42
CA LEU A 13 -9.16 -14.83 0.62
C LEU A 13 -10.38 -15.44 -0.06
N VAL A 14 -11.55 -15.34 0.58
CA VAL A 14 -12.83 -15.79 0.01
C VAL A 14 -13.80 -14.62 0.04
N ILE A 15 -14.15 -14.10 -1.14
CA ILE A 15 -14.98 -12.89 -1.27
C ILE A 15 -16.03 -13.04 -2.35
N THR A 16 -16.98 -12.12 -2.34
CA THR A 16 -17.90 -11.90 -3.46
C THR A 16 -17.44 -10.70 -4.25
N ALA A 17 -17.28 -10.86 -5.55
CA ALA A 17 -16.82 -9.80 -6.44
C ALA A 17 -17.58 -9.82 -7.79
N PRO A 18 -17.55 -8.71 -8.54
CA PRO A 18 -18.10 -8.66 -9.91
C PRO A 18 -17.30 -9.48 -10.93
N SER A 19 -15.98 -9.59 -10.78
CA SER A 19 -15.09 -10.34 -11.68
C SER A 19 -13.91 -10.97 -10.92
N ALA A 20 -13.23 -11.91 -11.57
CA ALA A 20 -12.02 -12.55 -11.03
C ALA A 20 -10.89 -11.52 -10.82
N ASP A 21 -10.70 -10.60 -11.77
CA ASP A 21 -9.71 -9.54 -11.70
C ASP A 21 -9.92 -8.64 -10.47
N GLN A 22 -11.17 -8.25 -10.21
CA GLN A 22 -11.51 -7.46 -9.01
C GLN A 22 -11.34 -8.26 -7.74
N ALA A 23 -11.61 -9.57 -7.79
CA ALA A 23 -11.38 -10.45 -6.65
C ALA A 23 -9.88 -10.54 -6.31
N ALA A 24 -9.04 -10.74 -7.33
CA ALA A 24 -7.59 -10.74 -7.17
C ALA A 24 -7.10 -9.38 -6.67
N LEU A 25 -7.55 -8.26 -7.25
CA LEU A 25 -7.12 -6.92 -6.86
C LEU A 25 -7.45 -6.62 -5.40
N ARG A 26 -8.53 -7.19 -4.88
CA ARG A 26 -8.87 -7.08 -3.46
C ARG A 26 -7.88 -7.81 -2.55
N LEU A 27 -7.30 -8.94 -2.98
CA LEU A 27 -6.20 -9.57 -2.23
C LEU A 27 -4.98 -8.65 -2.17
N ILE A 28 -4.62 -8.04 -3.31
CA ILE A 28 -3.49 -7.10 -3.40
C ILE A 28 -3.72 -5.91 -2.46
N ASP A 29 -4.94 -5.37 -2.46
CA ASP A 29 -5.34 -4.29 -1.56
C ASP A 29 -5.18 -4.67 -0.08
N GLU A 30 -5.55 -5.90 0.32
CA GLU A 30 -5.37 -6.34 1.72
C GLU A 30 -3.90 -6.46 2.11
N VAL A 31 -3.04 -6.92 1.21
CA VAL A 31 -1.60 -7.04 1.47
C VAL A 31 -0.92 -5.66 1.50
N LEU A 32 -1.30 -4.75 0.60
CA LEU A 32 -0.65 -3.44 0.45
C LEU A 32 -1.28 -2.33 1.30
N ALA A 33 -2.47 -2.54 1.87
CA ALA A 33 -3.15 -1.55 2.72
C ALA A 33 -2.27 -0.96 3.85
N PRO A 34 -1.41 -1.74 4.54
CA PRO A 34 -0.49 -1.20 5.55
C PRO A 34 0.50 -0.17 5.00
N HIS A 35 0.73 -0.12 3.69
CA HIS A 35 1.70 0.77 3.03
C HIS A 35 1.04 1.99 2.37
N ILE A 36 -0.26 2.24 2.56
CA ILE A 36 -0.95 3.40 1.97
C ILE A 36 -0.34 4.74 2.41
N TRP A 37 0.31 4.78 3.57
CA TRP A 37 0.95 6.00 4.10
C TRP A 37 1.99 6.62 3.15
N ILE A 38 2.61 5.83 2.26
CA ILE A 38 3.61 6.33 1.30
C ILE A 38 3.04 7.38 0.32
N TYR A 39 1.71 7.41 0.17
CA TYR A 39 1.03 8.39 -0.69
C TYR A 39 0.79 9.75 0.00
N ASP A 40 0.95 9.81 1.32
CA ASP A 40 0.88 11.06 2.09
C ASP A 40 2.27 11.72 2.25
N ASP A 41 3.33 10.99 1.91
CA ASP A 41 4.71 11.45 1.99
C ASP A 41 5.06 12.33 0.77
N PRO A 42 5.36 13.63 0.96
CA PRO A 42 5.71 14.53 -0.13
C PRO A 42 7.11 14.31 -0.70
N ASP A 43 8.00 13.65 0.04
CA ASP A 43 9.40 13.46 -0.35
C ASP A 43 9.60 12.23 -1.25
N LEU A 44 8.58 11.36 -1.36
CA LEU A 44 8.59 10.20 -2.24
C LEU A 44 8.07 10.53 -3.65
N SER A 45 8.86 10.20 -4.66
CA SER A 45 8.40 10.23 -6.05
C SER A 45 7.42 9.09 -6.33
N ASN A 46 6.69 9.16 -7.47
CA ASN A 46 5.82 8.05 -7.86
C ASN A 46 6.61 6.76 -8.12
N GLN A 47 7.86 6.86 -8.57
CA GLN A 47 8.70 5.70 -8.79
C GLN A 47 9.13 5.08 -7.46
N ASP A 48 9.56 5.89 -6.49
CA ASP A 48 9.94 5.40 -5.15
C ASP A 48 8.77 4.65 -4.48
N ARG A 49 7.55 5.17 -4.61
CA ARG A 49 6.33 4.51 -4.11
C ARG A 49 6.07 3.17 -4.81
N LEU A 50 6.23 3.10 -6.12
CA LEU A 50 6.04 1.86 -6.88
C LEU A 50 7.12 0.82 -6.53
N ASP A 51 8.37 1.26 -6.41
CA ASP A 51 9.50 0.41 -6.04
C ASP A 51 9.32 -0.15 -4.63
N HIS A 52 8.90 0.69 -3.67
CA HIS A 52 8.54 0.27 -2.31
C HIS A 52 7.50 -0.85 -2.34
N LEU A 53 6.37 -0.64 -3.01
CA LEU A 53 5.29 -1.65 -3.10
C LEU A 53 5.75 -2.94 -3.78
N THR A 54 6.61 -2.82 -4.80
CA THR A 54 7.16 -3.98 -5.51
C THR A 54 8.06 -4.81 -4.59
N LEU A 55 8.92 -4.16 -3.80
CA LEU A 55 9.79 -4.85 -2.85
C LEU A 55 8.98 -5.53 -1.74
N GLU A 56 8.00 -4.84 -1.17
CA GLU A 56 7.11 -5.43 -0.14
C GLU A 56 6.37 -6.66 -0.68
N ALA A 57 5.85 -6.58 -1.90
CA ALA A 57 5.18 -7.72 -2.53
C ALA A 57 6.15 -8.88 -2.80
N LEU A 58 7.37 -8.63 -3.24
CA LEU A 58 8.36 -9.70 -3.46
C LEU A 58 8.75 -10.42 -2.15
N LEU A 59 8.66 -9.74 -1.00
CA LEU A 59 8.95 -10.33 0.30
C LEU A 59 7.80 -11.16 0.87
N HIS A 60 6.56 -10.84 0.49
CA HIS A 60 5.36 -11.38 1.14
C HIS A 60 4.44 -12.19 0.22
N MET A 61 4.57 -12.04 -1.10
CA MET A 61 3.67 -12.63 -2.08
C MET A 61 4.42 -13.53 -3.06
N GLU A 62 3.71 -14.54 -3.56
CA GLU A 62 4.16 -15.28 -4.74
C GLU A 62 3.98 -14.43 -6.02
N PRO A 63 4.65 -14.77 -7.13
CA PRO A 63 4.57 -13.98 -8.37
C PRO A 63 3.16 -13.94 -9.02
N GLU A 64 2.30 -14.89 -8.68
CA GLU A 64 0.95 -15.03 -9.26
C GLU A 64 -0.13 -15.16 -8.18
N VAL A 65 -1.30 -14.58 -8.47
CA VAL A 65 -2.56 -14.80 -7.75
C VAL A 65 -3.42 -15.79 -8.53
N MET A 66 -3.82 -16.87 -7.90
CA MET A 66 -4.75 -17.86 -8.44
C MET A 66 -6.17 -17.58 -7.98
N VAL A 67 -7.14 -17.59 -8.90
CA VAL A 67 -8.55 -17.32 -8.60
C VAL A 67 -9.45 -18.45 -9.10
N SER A 68 -10.39 -18.86 -8.26
CA SER A 68 -11.37 -19.91 -8.53
C SER A 68 -12.76 -19.49 -8.09
N GLN A 69 -13.81 -19.98 -8.75
CA GLN A 69 -15.19 -19.91 -8.24
C GLN A 69 -15.60 -21.20 -7.51
N ARG A 70 -14.80 -22.26 -7.64
CA ARG A 70 -15.12 -23.62 -7.19
C ARG A 70 -14.45 -24.00 -5.88
N GLY A 71 -13.30 -23.41 -5.55
CA GLY A 71 -12.62 -23.68 -4.27
C GLY A 71 -11.16 -23.24 -4.25
N LEU A 72 -10.52 -23.32 -3.08
CA LEU A 72 -9.10 -22.99 -2.91
C LEU A 72 -8.19 -23.97 -3.68
N GLY A 73 -7.02 -23.48 -4.12
CA GLY A 73 -6.02 -24.28 -4.84
C GLY A 73 -6.36 -24.54 -6.31
N ARG A 74 -7.34 -23.82 -6.86
CA ARG A 74 -7.72 -23.87 -8.29
C ARG A 74 -7.60 -22.48 -8.90
N ASP A 75 -7.56 -22.42 -10.22
CA ASP A 75 -7.30 -21.21 -11.00
C ASP A 75 -8.24 -21.05 -12.21
N GLU A 76 -9.38 -21.77 -12.24
CA GLU A 76 -10.23 -21.79 -13.43
C GLU A 76 -10.88 -20.43 -13.75
N ALA A 77 -10.86 -19.50 -12.79
CA ALA A 77 -11.34 -18.14 -13.00
C ALA A 77 -10.22 -17.16 -13.37
N GLY A 78 -8.95 -17.57 -13.28
CA GLY A 78 -7.81 -16.79 -13.76
C GLY A 78 -6.54 -16.97 -12.94
N ARG A 79 -5.42 -16.59 -13.57
CA ARG A 79 -4.14 -16.31 -12.93
C ARG A 79 -3.71 -14.88 -13.25
N PHE A 80 -3.23 -14.17 -12.25
CA PHE A 80 -2.88 -12.77 -12.37
C PHE A 80 -1.47 -12.54 -11.85
N GLU A 81 -0.63 -11.90 -12.66
CA GLU A 81 0.73 -11.56 -12.26
C GLU A 81 0.71 -10.43 -11.22
N VAL A 82 1.27 -10.69 -10.05
CA VAL A 82 1.36 -9.72 -8.95
C VAL A 82 1.99 -8.39 -9.40
N PRO A 83 3.08 -8.36 -10.20
CA PRO A 83 3.64 -7.10 -10.69
C PRO A 83 2.67 -6.23 -11.50
N ASN A 84 1.80 -6.84 -12.33
CA ASN A 84 0.78 -6.09 -13.07
C ASN A 84 -0.26 -5.51 -12.13
N MET A 85 -0.69 -6.31 -11.17
CA MET A 85 -1.72 -5.90 -10.23
C MET A 85 -1.25 -4.80 -9.27
N ILE A 86 0.01 -4.83 -8.85
CA ILE A 86 0.63 -3.74 -8.09
C ILE A 86 0.61 -2.45 -8.89
N ARG A 87 0.94 -2.50 -10.19
CA ARG A 87 0.88 -1.31 -11.06
C ARG A 87 -0.53 -0.75 -11.15
N ASP A 88 -1.54 -1.60 -11.31
CA ASP A 88 -2.94 -1.18 -11.39
C ASP A 88 -3.42 -0.59 -10.06
N TRP A 89 -3.11 -1.24 -8.95
CA TRP A 89 -3.40 -0.74 -7.60
C TRP A 89 -2.69 0.60 -7.34
N HIS A 90 -1.40 0.70 -7.69
CA HIS A 90 -0.61 1.91 -7.52
C HIS A 90 -1.17 3.08 -8.33
N ARG A 91 -1.59 2.83 -9.57
CA ARG A 91 -2.25 3.82 -10.42
C ARG A 91 -3.57 4.30 -9.81
N LEU A 92 -4.37 3.38 -9.27
CA LEU A 92 -5.62 3.71 -8.58
C LEU A 92 -5.36 4.60 -7.36
N MET A 93 -4.44 4.19 -6.48
CA MET A 93 -4.13 4.95 -5.26
C MET A 93 -3.52 6.32 -5.54
N THR A 94 -2.69 6.43 -6.58
CA THR A 94 -2.20 7.73 -7.07
C THR A 94 -3.35 8.63 -7.53
N GLY A 95 -4.33 8.07 -8.24
CA GLY A 95 -5.54 8.80 -8.67
C GLY A 95 -6.37 9.27 -7.48
N VAL A 96 -6.58 8.41 -6.48
CA VAL A 96 -7.31 8.74 -5.24
C VAL A 96 -6.60 9.83 -4.45
N SER A 97 -5.28 9.71 -4.27
CA SER A 97 -4.46 10.73 -3.59
C SER A 97 -4.61 12.10 -4.27
N ARG A 98 -4.49 12.14 -5.60
CA ARG A 98 -4.70 13.39 -6.36
C ARG A 98 -6.11 13.94 -6.23
N LEU A 99 -7.12 13.07 -6.19
CA LEU A 99 -8.52 13.48 -6.03
C LEU A 99 -8.76 14.12 -4.66
N PHE A 100 -8.19 13.58 -3.59
CA PHE A 100 -8.27 14.19 -2.26
C PHE A 100 -7.63 15.58 -2.22
N VAL A 101 -6.44 15.73 -2.79
CA VAL A 101 -5.77 17.03 -2.90
C VAL A 101 -6.65 18.03 -3.68
N ALA A 102 -7.19 17.63 -4.83
CA ALA A 102 -8.05 18.48 -5.65
C ALA A 102 -9.36 18.87 -4.93
N ALA A 103 -9.88 18.01 -4.06
CA ALA A 103 -11.05 18.29 -3.24
C ALA A 103 -10.75 19.17 -2.00
N GLY A 104 -9.50 19.59 -1.79
CA GLY A 104 -9.09 20.34 -0.61
C GLY A 104 -9.09 19.51 0.68
N LEU A 105 -9.12 18.18 0.56
CA LEU A 105 -9.02 17.28 1.70
C LEU A 105 -7.54 17.13 2.05
N ALA A 106 -7.21 17.38 3.31
CA ALA A 106 -5.86 17.12 3.80
C ALA A 106 -5.54 15.63 3.60
N PRO A 107 -4.36 15.28 3.05
CA PRO A 107 -3.87 13.90 3.05
C PRO A 107 -3.94 13.37 4.46
N ARG A 108 -4.52 12.18 4.64
CA ARG A 108 -4.76 11.62 5.97
C ARG A 108 -3.41 11.14 6.49
N ARG A 109 -2.60 12.03 7.10
CA ARG A 109 -1.32 11.66 7.71
C ARG A 109 -1.53 10.44 8.61
N VAL A 110 -1.01 9.30 8.17
CA VAL A 110 -0.96 8.06 8.96
C VAL A 110 0.26 8.09 9.90
N LEU A 111 1.22 8.99 9.66
CA LEU A 111 2.36 9.19 10.54
C LEU A 111 1.94 9.92 11.83
N PRO A 112 2.40 9.45 13.01
CA PRO A 112 2.15 10.15 14.26
C PRO A 112 2.79 11.55 14.22
N ALA A 113 2.06 12.54 14.72
CA ALA A 113 2.58 13.90 14.90
C ALA A 113 3.72 13.85 15.93
N GLY A 114 4.97 14.01 15.48
CA GLY A 114 6.13 14.01 16.37
C GLY A 114 7.51 13.77 15.76
N MET A 115 7.62 13.42 14.46
CA MET A 115 8.95 13.29 13.81
C MET A 115 9.50 14.59 13.23
N ASP A 116 8.76 15.69 13.32
CA ASP A 116 9.18 17.04 12.95
C ASP A 116 9.76 17.79 14.18
N ALA A 117 10.82 17.28 14.80
CA ALA A 117 11.53 18.01 15.86
C ALA A 117 13.02 17.62 15.95
N GLY A 118 13.72 17.65 14.82
CA GLY A 118 15.18 17.77 14.79
C GLY A 118 15.59 19.23 14.75
N GLY A 119 15.28 20.00 15.79
CA GLY A 119 15.51 21.45 15.81
C GLY A 119 15.73 21.99 17.22
N SER A 120 17.00 22.27 17.50
CA SER A 120 17.52 23.20 18.52
C SER A 120 17.08 23.00 19.97
N ASP A 121 17.90 22.29 20.73
CA ASP A 121 18.10 22.57 22.16
C ASP A 121 19.61 22.69 22.43
N GLN A 122 20.17 23.83 22.00
CA GLN A 122 21.44 24.36 22.50
C GLN A 122 21.18 25.80 22.92
N ASP A 123 20.48 25.98 24.04
CA ASP A 123 20.45 27.22 24.79
C ASP A 123 20.55 26.89 26.29
N GLU A 124 21.77 26.86 26.81
CA GLU A 124 22.11 27.46 28.10
C GLU A 124 23.63 27.36 28.34
N MET A 125 24.37 28.37 27.91
CA MET A 125 25.67 28.65 28.54
C MET A 125 26.03 30.13 28.49
N GLY A 126 25.76 30.82 29.60
CA GLY A 126 26.36 32.11 29.93
C GLY A 126 26.04 32.49 31.38
N PRO A 127 26.87 33.30 32.06
CA PRO A 127 28.30 33.16 32.26
C PRO A 127 28.60 32.98 33.77
N LYS A 128 29.52 32.08 34.15
CA LYS A 128 30.04 32.06 35.53
C LYS A 128 31.09 33.16 35.68
N SER A 129 30.69 34.28 36.27
CA SER A 129 31.61 35.22 36.91
C SER A 129 32.36 34.50 38.03
N LEU A 130 33.69 34.49 37.98
CA LEU A 130 34.51 34.31 39.18
C LEU A 130 35.60 35.38 39.22
N LYS A 131 35.71 35.96 40.42
CA LYS A 131 36.75 36.87 40.89
C LYS A 131 38.13 36.22 40.90
#